data_AF-A0A2M7KPC1-F1
#
_entry.id   AF-A0A2M7KPC1-F1
#
_cell.length_a   1.000
_cell.length_b   1.000
_cell.length_c   1.000
_cell.angle_alpha   90.00
_cell.angle_beta   90.00
_cell.angle_gamma   90.00
#
_symmetry.space_group_name_H-M   'P 1'
#
loop_
_entity.id
_entity.type
_entity.pdbx_description
1 polymer ?
#
loop_
_entity_poly.entity_id
_entity_poly.type
_entity_poly.pdbx_seq_one_letter_code
_entity_poly.pdbx_strand_id
1 'polypeptide(L)'
;MSGPDQQSPGQRLAARVVQEQQRRQAEAPASKQEVQRGFQSIRQELYETQRWLREALVRLSRLERAAGQQETLGGAGSDGFRREALRALLGSAHPAGLGLRLDGNQQDKYAVAPAAPDCEARLPVCRAVCCHLPFPLSRQDVDEGELAWSQDYPFQMARAPGSRCVHLDPAARRCAVYDKRPRICRAFDCRADRRVWQDYEQMILTPWAEKVLGQAPSAETDAPLVG
;
A
#
# COMPACT_ATOMS: atom_id res chain seq x y z
N MET A 1 54.17 20.68 32.86
CA MET A 1 52.71 20.86 32.71
C MET A 1 52.41 20.82 31.22
N SER A 2 52.22 19.62 30.66
CA SER A 2 51.89 19.45 29.24
C SER A 2 50.37 19.49 29.10
N GLY A 3 49.87 20.52 28.41
CA GLY A 3 48.44 20.81 28.31
C GLY A 3 47.68 19.76 27.49
N PRO A 4 46.42 19.45 27.85
CA PRO A 4 45.65 18.32 27.31
C PRO A 4 45.06 18.49 25.90
N ASP A 5 45.58 19.38 25.03
CA ASP A 5 44.87 19.77 23.80
C ASP A 5 45.70 19.67 22.51
N GLN A 6 46.23 18.46 22.22
CA GLN A 6 46.93 18.16 20.96
C GLN A 6 46.21 17.14 20.08
N GLN A 7 44.88 17.06 20.13
CA GLN A 7 44.16 16.21 19.19
C GLN A 7 44.05 16.90 17.82
N SER A 8 44.50 16.20 16.78
CA SER A 8 44.39 16.71 15.41
C SER A 8 42.92 16.81 14.99
N PRO A 9 42.57 17.70 14.03
CA PRO A 9 41.20 17.80 13.52
C PRO A 9 40.62 16.46 13.04
N GLY A 10 41.45 15.58 12.48
CA GLY A 10 41.05 14.22 12.08
C GLY A 10 40.70 13.31 13.26
N GLN A 11 41.44 13.39 14.37
CA GLN A 11 41.15 12.62 15.58
C GLN A 11 39.83 13.04 16.24
N ARG A 12 39.53 14.35 16.24
CA ARG A 12 38.24 14.87 16.74
C ARG A 12 37.06 14.44 15.87
N LEU A 13 37.24 14.39 14.56
CA LEU A 13 36.19 13.90 13.64
C LEU A 13 35.94 12.40 13.85
N ALA A 14 36.99 11.59 13.92
CA ALA A 14 36.87 10.15 14.16
C ALA A 14 36.17 9.84 15.50
N ALA A 15 36.53 10.55 16.57
CA ALA A 15 35.89 10.40 17.88
C ALA A 15 34.39 10.73 17.82
N ARG A 16 33.99 11.79 17.09
CA ARG A 16 32.58 12.15 16.88
C ARG A 16 31.82 11.07 16.10
N VAL A 17 32.42 10.51 15.05
CA VAL A 17 31.79 9.44 14.26
C VAL A 17 31.57 8.19 15.10
N VAL A 18 32.55 7.78 15.89
CA VAL A 18 32.43 6.61 16.79
C VAL A 18 31.38 6.87 17.87
N GLN A 19 31.36 8.05 18.47
CA GLN A 19 30.39 8.41 19.50
C GLN A 19 28.95 8.43 18.94
N GLU A 20 28.76 8.93 17.72
CA GLU A 20 27.46 8.91 17.03
C GLU A 20 27.01 7.49 16.66
N GLN A 21 27.93 6.63 16.21
CA GLN A 21 27.65 5.21 15.96
C GLN A 21 27.26 4.47 17.24
N GLN A 22 27.98 4.70 18.34
CA GLN A 22 27.63 4.12 19.64
C GLN A 22 26.26 4.60 20.13
N ARG A 23 25.91 5.87 19.88
CA ARG A 23 24.59 6.41 20.21
C ARG A 23 23.48 5.74 19.41
N ARG A 24 23.68 5.56 18.10
CA ARG A 24 22.74 4.84 17.21
C ARG A 24 22.60 3.36 17.56
N GLN A 25 23.66 2.73 18.06
CA GLN A 25 23.63 1.34 18.52
C GLN A 25 22.97 1.19 19.91
N ALA A 26 23.02 2.24 20.73
CA ALA A 26 22.40 2.28 22.05
C ALA A 26 20.91 2.69 22.02
N GLU A 27 20.45 3.32 20.94
CA GLU A 27 19.03 3.59 20.71
C GLU A 27 18.30 2.26 20.50
N ALA A 28 17.45 1.90 21.46
CA ALA A 28 16.59 0.74 21.36
C ALA A 28 15.76 0.83 20.07
N PRO A 29 15.53 -0.30 19.36
CA PRO A 29 14.66 -0.28 18.19
C PRO A 29 13.31 0.30 18.60
N ALA A 30 12.84 1.30 17.84
CA ALA A 30 11.56 1.95 18.09
C ALA A 30 10.48 0.87 18.26
N SER A 31 9.69 0.98 19.31
CA SER A 31 8.60 0.05 19.55
C SER A 31 7.64 0.03 18.35
N LYS A 32 6.96 -1.10 18.13
CA LYS A 32 5.94 -1.23 17.07
C LYS A 32 4.91 -0.08 17.12
N GLN A 33 4.57 0.38 18.33
CA GLN A 33 3.69 1.52 18.55
C GLN A 33 4.30 2.88 18.16
N GLU A 34 5.61 3.10 18.35
CA GLU A 34 6.30 4.31 17.90
C GLU A 34 6.40 4.38 16.38
N VAL A 35 6.73 3.26 15.74
CA VAL A 35 6.75 3.15 14.28
C VAL A 35 5.35 3.44 13.72
N GLN A 36 4.30 2.83 14.31
CA GLN A 36 2.92 3.07 13.91
C GLN A 36 2.50 4.54 14.08
N ARG A 37 2.89 5.19 15.19
CA ARG A 37 2.65 6.63 15.40
C ARG A 37 3.38 7.49 14.36
N GLY A 38 4.62 7.17 14.03
CA GLY A 38 5.38 7.85 12.98
C GLY A 38 4.68 7.78 11.62
N PHE A 39 4.21 6.59 11.22
CA PHE A 39 3.41 6.43 10.00
C PHE A 39 2.09 7.21 10.04
N GLN A 40 1.41 7.25 11.19
CA GLN A 40 0.19 8.05 11.35
C GLN A 40 0.46 9.56 11.19
N SER A 41 1.58 10.06 11.72
CA SER A 41 2.00 11.47 11.56
C SER A 41 2.27 11.81 10.09
N ILE A 42 3.09 11.00 9.42
CA ILE A 42 3.40 11.19 7.99
C ILE A 42 2.12 11.13 7.15
N ARG A 43 1.21 10.22 7.47
CA ARG A 43 -0.10 10.13 6.80
C ARG A 43 -0.91 11.41 6.98
N GLN A 44 -0.94 11.98 8.18
CA GLN A 44 -1.63 13.24 8.44
C GLN A 44 -1.02 14.39 7.63
N GLU A 45 0.31 14.51 7.59
CA GLU A 45 1.01 15.53 6.81
C GLU A 45 0.75 15.38 5.29
N LEU A 46 0.74 14.14 4.78
CA LEU A 46 0.40 13.86 3.39
C LEU A 46 -1.05 14.25 3.07
N TYR A 47 -2.00 13.94 3.97
CA TYR A 47 -3.39 14.37 3.81
C TYR A 47 -3.55 15.88 3.83
N GLU A 48 -2.86 16.57 4.73
CA GLU A 48 -2.87 18.03 4.82
C GLU A 48 -2.27 18.66 3.55
N THR A 49 -1.16 18.08 3.05
CA THR A 49 -0.53 18.52 1.79
C THR A 49 -1.45 18.30 0.59
N GLN A 50 -2.10 17.14 0.49
CA GLN A 50 -3.06 16.86 -0.57
C GLN A 50 -4.28 17.79 -0.51
N ARG A 51 -4.80 18.04 0.70
CA ARG A 51 -5.89 19.00 0.92
C ARG A 51 -5.47 20.40 0.47
N TRP A 52 -4.30 20.86 0.90
CA TRP A 52 -3.76 22.16 0.52
C TRP A 52 -3.59 22.27 -1.00
N LEU A 53 -3.05 21.24 -1.65
CA LEU A 53 -2.87 21.23 -3.11
C LEU A 53 -4.23 21.32 -3.84
N ARG A 54 -5.26 20.61 -3.36
CA ARG A 54 -6.63 20.73 -3.90
C ARG A 54 -7.20 22.12 -3.71
N GLU A 55 -7.04 22.72 -2.53
CA GLU A 55 -7.48 24.09 -2.26
C GLU A 55 -6.75 25.11 -3.16
N ALA A 56 -5.44 24.95 -3.34
CA ALA A 56 -4.63 25.78 -4.23
C ALA A 56 -5.10 25.68 -5.68
N LEU A 57 -5.36 24.46 -6.18
CA LEU A 57 -5.91 24.25 -7.52
C LEU A 57 -7.29 24.92 -7.70
N VAL A 58 -8.19 24.81 -6.72
CA VAL A 58 -9.49 25.48 -6.77
C VAL A 58 -9.35 27.00 -6.81
N ARG A 59 -8.42 27.57 -6.01
CA ARG A 59 -8.13 29.02 -6.01
C ARG A 59 -7.56 29.46 -7.35
N LEU A 60 -6.59 28.74 -7.89
CA LEU A 60 -6.02 29.00 -9.21
C LEU A 60 -7.11 28.97 -10.29
N SER A 61 -7.96 27.94 -10.32
CA SER A 61 -9.08 27.87 -11.29
C SER A 61 -10.13 28.96 -11.12
N ARG A 62 -10.24 29.60 -9.95
CA ARG A 62 -11.09 30.79 -9.76
C ARG A 62 -10.41 32.05 -10.28
N LEU A 63 -9.13 32.24 -9.97
CA LEU A 63 -8.33 33.36 -10.48
C LEU A 63 -8.27 33.33 -12.01
N GLU A 64 -8.07 32.15 -12.60
CA GLU A 64 -8.07 31.97 -14.05
C GLU A 64 -9.42 32.31 -14.68
N ARG A 65 -10.55 31.97 -14.04
CA ARG A 65 -11.88 32.36 -14.52
C ARG A 65 -12.14 33.86 -14.38
N ALA A 66 -11.68 34.46 -13.30
CA ALA A 66 -11.76 35.91 -13.11
C ALA A 66 -10.87 36.65 -14.13
N ALA A 67 -9.68 36.12 -14.41
CA ALA A 67 -8.75 36.64 -15.41
C ALA A 67 -9.22 36.37 -16.84
N GLY A 68 -9.90 35.24 -17.11
CA GLY A 68 -10.47 34.87 -18.40
C GLY A 68 -11.74 35.64 -18.78
N GLN A 69 -12.25 36.53 -17.91
CA GLN A 69 -13.14 37.63 -18.31
C GLN A 69 -12.39 38.86 -18.84
N GLN A 70 -11.06 38.82 -18.87
CA GLN A 70 -10.21 39.74 -19.62
C GLN A 70 -9.40 38.93 -20.66
N GLU A 71 -9.83 38.99 -21.91
CA GLU A 71 -9.15 38.40 -23.08
C GLU A 71 -7.70 38.90 -23.20
N THR A 72 -6.72 38.32 -22.50
CA THR A 72 -5.31 38.71 -22.71
C THR A 72 -4.27 37.62 -22.48
N LEU A 73 -4.59 36.32 -22.48
CA LEU A 73 -3.53 35.29 -22.59
C LEU A 73 -3.98 34.13 -23.47
N GLY A 74 -3.74 34.29 -24.77
CA GLY A 74 -3.91 33.23 -25.76
C GLY A 74 -2.97 32.05 -25.52
N GLY A 75 -3.45 30.86 -25.85
CA GLY A 75 -2.60 29.69 -26.08
C GLY A 75 -3.25 28.38 -25.63
N ALA A 76 -3.75 27.61 -26.60
CA ALA A 76 -4.25 26.24 -26.45
C ALA A 76 -3.28 25.25 -25.72
N GLY A 77 -2.03 25.64 -25.48
CA GLY A 77 -1.04 24.86 -24.73
C GLY A 77 -1.25 24.85 -23.21
N SER A 78 -1.85 25.88 -22.61
CA SER A 78 -2.09 25.93 -21.15
C SER A 78 -3.19 24.97 -20.70
N ASP A 79 -4.20 24.77 -21.55
CA ASP A 79 -5.35 23.91 -21.28
C ASP A 79 -4.98 22.41 -21.35
N GLY A 80 -4.04 22.05 -22.23
CA GLY A 80 -3.49 20.68 -22.32
C GLY A 80 -2.65 20.31 -21.10
N PHE A 81 -1.72 21.19 -20.70
CA PHE A 81 -0.94 20.99 -19.47
C PHE A 81 -1.84 20.96 -18.22
N ARG A 82 -2.86 21.82 -18.15
CA ARG A 82 -3.84 21.84 -17.06
C ARG A 82 -4.60 20.53 -16.94
N ARG A 83 -5.10 19.98 -18.06
CA ARG A 83 -5.80 18.68 -18.07
C ARG A 83 -4.88 17.53 -17.69
N GLU A 84 -3.64 17.55 -18.13
CA GLU A 84 -2.66 16.53 -17.79
C GLU A 84 -2.22 16.60 -16.33
N ALA A 85 -1.98 17.79 -15.78
CA ALA A 85 -1.67 17.98 -14.36
C ALA A 85 -2.84 17.58 -13.46
N LEU A 86 -4.08 17.96 -13.80
CA LEU A 86 -5.27 17.52 -13.08
C LEU A 86 -5.50 16.01 -13.22
N ARG A 87 -5.25 15.41 -14.39
CA ARG A 87 -5.31 13.95 -14.58
C ARG A 87 -4.21 13.24 -13.78
N ALA A 88 -3.00 13.78 -13.69
CA ALA A 88 -1.93 13.20 -12.89
C ALA A 88 -2.22 13.30 -11.38
N LEU A 89 -2.85 14.40 -10.94
CA LEU A 89 -3.18 14.65 -9.54
C LEU A 89 -4.49 14.00 -9.06
N LEU A 90 -5.49 13.88 -9.95
CA LEU A 90 -6.83 13.34 -9.65
C LEU A 90 -7.06 11.95 -10.24
N GLY A 91 -6.25 11.54 -11.21
CA GLY A 91 -6.32 10.22 -11.80
C GLY A 91 -5.95 9.19 -10.75
N SER A 92 -6.92 8.36 -10.39
CA SER A 92 -6.77 7.23 -9.46
C SER A 92 -5.82 6.13 -9.95
N ALA A 93 -5.05 6.35 -11.03
CA ALA A 93 -4.46 5.31 -11.87
C ALA A 93 -2.99 5.50 -12.26
N HIS A 94 -2.15 6.24 -11.51
CA HIS A 94 -0.71 6.13 -11.71
C HIS A 94 -0.13 4.96 -10.89
N PRO A 95 0.66 4.04 -11.47
CA PRO A 95 1.33 2.96 -10.73
C PRO A 95 2.44 3.42 -9.77
N ALA A 96 2.74 4.72 -9.73
CA ALA A 96 3.80 5.34 -8.93
C ALA A 96 3.41 6.72 -8.38
N GLY A 97 2.12 6.99 -8.21
CA GLY A 97 1.65 8.27 -7.64
C GLY A 97 1.46 8.16 -6.13
N LEU A 98 1.68 9.27 -5.40
CA LEU A 98 1.40 9.52 -3.97
C LEU A 98 -0.09 9.33 -3.56
N GLY A 99 -0.88 8.64 -4.38
CA GLY A 99 -2.28 8.35 -4.15
C GLY A 99 -2.41 7.30 -3.06
N LEU A 100 -2.76 7.75 -1.88
CA LEU A 100 -3.21 6.92 -0.78
C LEU A 100 -4.42 6.09 -1.26
N ARG A 101 -4.21 4.82 -1.59
CA ARG A 101 -5.29 3.93 -2.04
C ARG A 101 -5.91 3.29 -0.80
N LEU A 102 -6.87 3.99 -0.21
CA LEU A 102 -7.83 3.38 0.69
C LEU A 102 -9.04 2.93 -0.10
N ASP A 103 -9.62 1.82 0.32
CA ASP A 103 -10.97 1.48 -0.09
C ASP A 103 -11.93 2.53 0.47
N GLY A 104 -12.56 3.30 -0.43
CA GLY A 104 -13.41 4.44 -0.07
C GLY A 104 -14.76 4.06 0.52
N ASN A 105 -15.10 2.78 0.57
CA ASN A 105 -16.31 2.30 1.20
C ASN A 105 -16.19 2.37 2.73
N GLN A 106 -17.12 3.11 3.36
CA GLN A 106 -17.15 3.34 4.81
C GLN A 106 -18.07 2.37 5.57
N GLN A 107 -18.67 1.40 4.89
CA GLN A 107 -19.48 0.36 5.54
C GLN A 107 -18.61 -0.48 6.48
N ASP A 108 -19.16 -0.80 7.67
CA ASP A 108 -18.53 -1.74 8.59
C ASP A 108 -18.26 -3.07 7.90
N LYS A 109 -16.99 -3.51 7.90
CA LYS A 109 -16.59 -4.75 7.23
C LYS A 109 -17.26 -5.99 7.82
N TYR A 110 -17.65 -5.97 9.09
CA TYR A 110 -18.34 -7.08 9.73
C TYR A 110 -19.83 -7.12 9.40
N ALA A 111 -20.40 -6.00 8.95
CA ALA A 111 -21.77 -5.93 8.43
C ALA A 111 -21.86 -6.38 6.95
N VAL A 112 -20.72 -6.57 6.26
CA VAL A 112 -20.70 -7.10 4.90
C VAL A 112 -20.97 -8.60 4.93
N ALA A 113 -22.06 -9.01 4.29
CA ALA A 113 -22.38 -10.41 4.09
C ALA A 113 -21.21 -11.11 3.37
N PRO A 114 -20.63 -12.18 3.94
CA PRO A 114 -19.52 -12.87 3.31
C PRO A 114 -20.00 -13.56 2.03
N ALA A 115 -19.27 -13.36 0.94
CA ALA A 115 -19.38 -14.23 -0.21
C ALA A 115 -19.02 -15.66 0.22
N ALA A 116 -19.85 -16.63 -0.16
CA ALA A 116 -19.70 -18.03 0.21
C ALA A 116 -19.57 -18.92 -1.05
N PRO A 117 -18.52 -18.74 -1.88
CA PRO A 117 -18.21 -19.72 -2.91
C PRO A 117 -17.77 -21.03 -2.25
N ASP A 118 -17.92 -22.15 -2.96
CA ASP A 118 -17.47 -23.47 -2.50
C ASP A 118 -15.93 -23.59 -2.55
N CYS A 119 -15.25 -22.87 -1.66
CA CYS A 119 -13.80 -22.85 -1.62
C CYS A 119 -13.19 -24.24 -1.44
N GLU A 120 -13.85 -25.13 -0.69
CA GLU A 120 -13.31 -26.44 -0.34
C GLU A 120 -13.16 -27.34 -1.56
N ALA A 121 -14.20 -27.46 -2.40
CA ALA A 121 -14.10 -28.27 -3.61
C ALA A 121 -13.17 -27.65 -4.66
N ARG A 122 -13.03 -26.31 -4.67
CA ARG A 122 -12.24 -25.60 -5.69
C ARG A 122 -10.77 -25.39 -5.31
N LEU A 123 -10.40 -25.54 -4.04
CA LEU A 123 -9.04 -25.26 -3.56
C LEU A 123 -7.92 -26.05 -4.26
N PRO A 124 -8.09 -27.34 -4.61
CA PRO A 124 -7.06 -28.11 -5.32
C PRO A 124 -6.63 -27.45 -6.64
N VAL A 125 -7.58 -26.79 -7.32
CA VAL A 125 -7.35 -26.12 -8.61
C VAL A 125 -6.98 -24.65 -8.41
N CYS A 126 -7.81 -23.90 -7.68
CA CYS A 126 -7.68 -22.45 -7.55
C CYS A 126 -6.47 -22.03 -6.69
N ARG A 127 -6.00 -22.92 -5.80
CA ARG A 127 -4.80 -22.72 -4.96
C ARG A 127 -4.76 -21.35 -4.27
N ALA A 128 -5.90 -20.89 -3.76
CA ALA A 128 -6.08 -19.59 -3.12
C ALA A 128 -5.68 -18.37 -4.00
N VAL A 129 -5.96 -18.43 -5.31
CA VAL A 129 -5.75 -17.32 -6.26
C VAL A 129 -6.28 -15.96 -5.79
N CYS A 130 -7.35 -15.92 -4.98
CA CYS A 130 -7.86 -14.67 -4.41
C CYS A 130 -6.81 -13.94 -3.52
N CYS A 131 -5.90 -14.68 -2.88
CA CYS A 131 -4.80 -14.12 -2.10
C CYS A 131 -3.71 -13.49 -2.97
N HIS A 132 -3.77 -13.62 -4.30
CA HIS A 132 -2.86 -12.95 -5.23
C HIS A 132 -3.47 -11.71 -5.89
N LEU A 133 -4.69 -11.33 -5.53
CA LEU A 133 -5.32 -10.11 -6.05
C LEU A 133 -4.81 -8.87 -5.30
N PRO A 134 -4.37 -7.80 -6.00
CA PRO A 134 -3.96 -6.57 -5.35
C PRO A 134 -5.20 -5.75 -5.01
N PHE A 135 -5.31 -5.28 -3.77
CA PHE A 135 -6.41 -4.43 -3.35
C PHE A 135 -6.01 -3.50 -2.19
N PRO A 136 -6.64 -2.32 -2.10
CA PRO A 136 -6.49 -1.43 -0.96
C PRO A 136 -7.26 -1.95 0.26
N LEU A 137 -6.76 -1.65 1.46
CA LEU A 137 -7.45 -1.84 2.73
C LEU A 137 -8.43 -0.68 2.94
N SER A 138 -9.53 -0.95 3.66
CA SER A 138 -10.43 0.10 4.13
C SER A 138 -9.83 0.85 5.31
N ARG A 139 -10.45 1.98 5.70
CA ARG A 139 -10.03 2.70 6.91
C ARG A 139 -10.15 1.83 8.15
N GLN A 140 -11.26 1.09 8.29
CA GLN A 140 -11.49 0.18 9.41
C GLN A 140 -10.42 -0.93 9.46
N ASP A 141 -10.06 -1.51 8.30
CA ASP A 141 -9.02 -2.54 8.23
C ASP A 141 -7.66 -2.05 8.76
N VAL A 142 -7.33 -0.80 8.47
CA VAL A 142 -6.09 -0.16 8.92
C VAL A 142 -6.15 0.19 10.40
N ASP A 143 -7.29 0.71 10.85
CA ASP A 143 -7.46 1.17 12.23
C ASP A 143 -7.50 0.00 13.23
N GLU A 144 -8.04 -1.16 12.84
CA GLU A 144 -8.02 -2.38 13.66
C GLU A 144 -6.61 -2.96 13.87
N GLY A 145 -5.68 -2.71 12.94
CA GLY A 145 -4.28 -3.12 13.08
C GLY A 145 -4.00 -4.63 12.94
N GLU A 146 -5.02 -5.45 12.63
CA GLU A 146 -4.90 -6.91 12.45
C GLU A 146 -4.26 -7.30 11.11
N LEU A 147 -4.29 -6.40 10.12
CA LEU A 147 -3.83 -6.67 8.75
C LEU A 147 -2.57 -5.88 8.43
N ALA A 148 -1.51 -6.58 8.02
CA ALA A 148 -0.33 -5.96 7.45
C ALA A 148 -0.62 -5.30 6.09
N TRP A 149 -0.03 -4.13 5.86
CA TRP A 149 -0.09 -3.38 4.61
C TRP A 149 1.33 -3.09 4.07
N SER A 150 1.42 -2.81 2.77
CA SER A 150 2.69 -2.63 2.06
C SER A 150 3.37 -1.31 2.41
N GLN A 151 4.67 -1.36 2.74
CA GLN A 151 5.45 -0.16 3.00
C GLN A 151 5.66 0.69 1.74
N ASP A 152 5.81 0.03 0.58
CA ASP A 152 5.97 0.70 -0.72
C ASP A 152 4.66 1.31 -1.22
N TYR A 153 3.53 0.73 -0.84
CA TYR A 153 2.18 1.15 -1.24
C TYR A 153 1.27 1.27 -0.02
N PRO A 154 1.25 2.43 0.67
CA PRO A 154 0.49 2.62 1.89
C PRO A 154 -0.97 2.17 1.76
N PHE A 155 -1.40 1.37 2.75
CA PHE A 155 -2.72 0.73 2.86
C PHE A 155 -3.08 -0.28 1.77
N GLN A 156 -2.18 -0.63 0.87
CA GLN A 156 -2.37 -1.83 0.06
C GLN A 156 -2.10 -3.07 0.92
N MET A 157 -2.86 -4.15 0.74
CA MET A 157 -2.61 -5.41 1.44
C MET A 157 -1.15 -5.87 1.25
N ALA A 158 -0.45 -6.17 2.35
CA ALA A 158 0.93 -6.60 2.30
C ALA A 158 1.08 -7.92 1.52
N ARG A 159 2.23 -8.06 0.84
CA ARG A 159 2.54 -9.21 0.01
C ARG A 159 3.87 -9.83 0.42
N ALA A 160 3.89 -11.16 0.47
CA ALA A 160 5.10 -11.95 0.56
C ALA A 160 5.77 -12.06 -0.82
N PRO A 161 7.03 -12.54 -0.88
CA PRO A 161 7.67 -12.91 -2.14
C PRO A 161 6.77 -13.80 -3.00
N GLY A 162 6.78 -13.59 -4.32
CA GLY A 162 5.86 -14.28 -5.23
C GLY A 162 4.45 -13.70 -5.29
N SER A 163 4.25 -12.46 -4.82
CA SER A 163 3.00 -11.71 -5.01
C SER A 163 1.76 -12.30 -4.33
N ARG A 164 1.93 -13.15 -3.30
CA ARG A 164 0.85 -13.66 -2.46
C ARG A 164 0.63 -12.77 -1.24
N CYS A 165 -0.60 -12.67 -0.75
CA CYS A 165 -0.90 -12.02 0.52
C CYS A 165 -0.09 -12.68 1.66
N VAL A 166 0.46 -11.87 2.57
CA VAL A 166 1.25 -12.37 3.71
C VAL A 166 0.47 -13.27 4.68
N HIS A 167 -0.87 -13.21 4.63
CA HIS A 167 -1.75 -14.01 5.48
C HIS A 167 -2.21 -15.33 4.83
N LEU A 168 -1.66 -15.70 3.67
CA LEU A 168 -1.90 -17.00 3.07
C LEU A 168 -1.03 -18.05 3.77
N ASP A 169 -1.66 -19.08 4.35
CA ASP A 169 -0.96 -20.28 4.78
C ASP A 169 -0.47 -21.04 3.52
N PRO A 170 0.85 -21.17 3.31
CA PRO A 170 1.39 -21.81 2.11
C PRO A 170 1.13 -23.32 2.07
N ALA A 171 1.02 -23.98 3.23
CA ALA A 171 0.79 -25.42 3.33
C ALA A 171 -0.70 -25.74 3.15
N ALA A 172 -1.56 -25.09 3.92
CA ALA A 172 -3.00 -25.34 3.86
C ALA A 172 -3.67 -24.68 2.65
N ARG A 173 -3.03 -23.68 2.02
CA ARG A 173 -3.60 -22.80 0.99
C ARG A 173 -4.89 -22.12 1.48
N ARG A 174 -4.93 -21.74 2.75
CA ARG A 174 -6.09 -21.10 3.39
C ARG A 174 -5.69 -19.75 3.98
N CYS A 175 -6.65 -18.85 4.15
CA CYS A 175 -6.42 -17.56 4.77
C CYS A 175 -6.26 -17.76 6.29
N ALA A 176 -5.08 -17.42 6.83
CA ALA A 176 -4.80 -17.51 8.27
C ALA A 176 -5.60 -16.50 9.11
N VAL A 177 -6.09 -15.43 8.48
CA VAL A 177 -6.88 -14.36 9.12
C VAL A 177 -8.33 -14.34 8.64
N TYR A 178 -8.92 -15.52 8.40
CA TYR A 178 -10.24 -15.66 7.77
C TYR A 178 -11.34 -14.81 8.44
N ASP A 179 -11.35 -14.76 9.77
CA ASP A 179 -12.33 -14.00 10.57
C ASP A 179 -12.00 -12.52 10.70
N LYS A 180 -10.80 -12.10 10.30
CA LYS A 180 -10.36 -10.70 10.28
C LYS A 180 -10.19 -10.17 8.86
N ARG A 181 -10.61 -10.95 7.85
CA ARG A 181 -10.55 -10.60 6.43
C ARG A 181 -11.02 -9.17 6.18
N PRO A 182 -10.31 -8.44 5.30
CA PRO A 182 -10.70 -7.08 4.96
C PRO A 182 -12.04 -7.05 4.25
N ARG A 183 -12.68 -5.88 4.24
CA ARG A 183 -14.00 -5.69 3.64
C ARG A 183 -14.06 -6.24 2.20
N ILE A 184 -13.05 -5.93 1.39
CA ILE A 184 -12.95 -6.40 0.00
C ILE A 184 -12.92 -7.92 -0.06
N CYS A 185 -12.12 -8.60 0.78
CA CYS A 185 -12.07 -10.07 0.80
C CYS A 185 -13.37 -10.71 1.31
N ARG A 186 -14.14 -10.03 2.17
CA ARG A 186 -15.45 -10.51 2.62
C ARG A 186 -16.48 -10.43 1.50
N ALA A 187 -16.50 -9.32 0.77
CA ALA A 187 -17.39 -9.10 -0.36
C ALA A 187 -16.99 -9.89 -1.62
N PHE A 188 -15.76 -10.44 -1.66
CA PHE A 188 -15.20 -11.03 -2.86
C PHE A 188 -15.82 -12.39 -3.19
N ASP A 189 -16.57 -12.44 -4.29
CA ASP A 189 -17.10 -13.66 -4.87
C ASP A 189 -16.34 -14.04 -6.14
N CYS A 190 -15.60 -15.14 -6.10
CA CYS A 190 -14.81 -15.57 -7.25
C CYS A 190 -15.67 -16.11 -8.40
N ARG A 191 -16.93 -16.52 -8.16
CA ARG A 191 -17.79 -17.17 -9.17
C ARG A 191 -17.98 -16.33 -10.44
N ALA A 192 -18.10 -15.02 -10.26
CA ALA A 192 -18.28 -14.06 -11.36
C ALA A 192 -16.97 -13.33 -11.73
N ASP A 193 -15.86 -13.63 -11.06
CA ASP A 193 -14.60 -12.93 -11.30
C ASP A 193 -13.87 -13.54 -12.50
N ARG A 194 -13.98 -12.85 -13.64
CA ARG A 194 -13.34 -13.21 -14.92
C ARG A 194 -11.82 -13.08 -14.91
N ARG A 195 -11.21 -12.59 -13.84
CA ARG A 195 -9.76 -12.71 -13.65
C ARG A 195 -9.43 -14.11 -13.15
N VAL A 196 -10.29 -14.71 -12.32
CA VAL A 196 -10.01 -16.01 -11.70
C VAL A 196 -10.41 -17.17 -12.60
N TRP A 197 -11.68 -17.24 -13.00
CA TRP A 197 -12.24 -18.38 -13.73
C TRP A 197 -12.57 -18.01 -15.16
N GLN A 198 -12.17 -18.86 -16.09
CA GLN A 198 -12.74 -18.89 -17.44
C GLN A 198 -14.08 -19.62 -17.42
N ASP A 199 -14.14 -20.72 -16.67
CA ASP A 199 -15.37 -21.47 -16.37
C ASP A 199 -15.33 -21.94 -14.91
N TYR A 200 -16.24 -21.42 -14.07
CA TYR A 200 -16.29 -21.74 -12.65
C TYR A 200 -16.78 -23.17 -12.38
N GLU A 201 -17.72 -23.66 -13.17
CA GLU A 201 -18.34 -24.97 -12.96
C GLU A 201 -17.40 -26.08 -13.41
N GLN A 202 -16.67 -25.87 -14.51
CA GLN A 202 -15.67 -26.81 -15.01
C GLN A 202 -14.30 -26.66 -14.33
N MET A 203 -14.18 -25.74 -13.35
CA MET A 203 -12.92 -25.42 -12.67
C MET A 203 -11.78 -25.04 -13.62
N ILE A 204 -12.08 -24.31 -14.70
CA ILE A 204 -11.09 -23.86 -15.68
C ILE A 204 -10.63 -22.45 -15.27
N LEU A 205 -9.36 -22.35 -14.86
CA LEU A 205 -8.73 -21.07 -14.53
C LEU A 205 -8.45 -20.25 -15.78
N THR A 206 -8.36 -18.93 -15.62
CA THR A 206 -7.84 -18.09 -16.70
C THR A 206 -6.33 -18.23 -16.86
N PRO A 207 -5.77 -17.88 -18.02
CA PRO A 207 -4.31 -17.80 -18.21
C PRO A 207 -3.62 -16.87 -17.21
N TRP A 208 -4.30 -15.81 -16.76
CA TRP A 208 -3.76 -14.92 -15.72
C TRP A 208 -3.62 -15.65 -14.39
N ALA A 209 -4.67 -16.38 -13.96
CA ALA A 209 -4.67 -17.11 -12.70
C ALA A 209 -3.60 -18.21 -12.70
N GLU A 210 -3.48 -18.96 -13.79
CA GLU A 210 -2.44 -19.97 -13.94
C GLU A 210 -1.03 -19.38 -13.85
N LYS A 211 -0.78 -18.28 -14.56
CA LYS A 211 0.51 -17.58 -14.53
C LYS A 211 0.88 -17.13 -13.13
N VAL A 212 -0.06 -16.50 -12.42
CA VAL A 212 0.18 -16.00 -11.05
C VAL A 212 0.47 -17.14 -10.07
N LEU A 213 -0.25 -18.26 -10.21
CA LEU A 213 -0.02 -19.44 -9.37
C LEU A 213 1.29 -20.18 -9.73
N GLY A 214 1.76 -20.08 -10.97
CA GLY A 214 3.05 -20.63 -11.42
C GLY A 214 4.28 -19.78 -11.06
N GLN A 215 4.08 -18.52 -10.68
CA GLN A 215 5.15 -17.60 -10.28
C GLN A 215 5.47 -17.63 -8.77
N ALA A 216 4.70 -18.39 -7.97
CA ALA A 216 4.95 -18.50 -6.55
C ALA A 216 6.25 -19.30 -6.30
N PRO A 217 7.20 -18.79 -5.50
CA PRO A 217 8.39 -19.55 -5.15
C PRO A 217 7.98 -20.86 -4.47
N SER A 218 8.64 -21.96 -4.85
CA SER A 218 8.46 -23.27 -4.23
C SER A 218 8.68 -23.15 -2.71
N ALA A 219 7.91 -23.90 -1.93
CA ALA A 219 7.84 -23.82 -0.47
C ALA A 219 9.17 -24.10 0.28
N GLU A 220 10.29 -24.26 -0.43
CA GLU A 220 11.59 -24.64 0.13
C GLU A 220 12.49 -23.45 0.53
N THR A 221 12.08 -22.20 0.28
CA THR A 221 12.93 -21.01 0.54
C THR A 221 12.43 -20.01 1.59
N ASP A 222 11.32 -20.28 2.28
CA ASP A 222 10.80 -19.35 3.29
C ASP A 222 11.29 -19.73 4.69
N ALA A 223 12.51 -19.29 5.03
CA ALA A 223 12.86 -19.06 6.42
C ALA A 223 11.91 -17.98 6.98
N PRO A 224 11.39 -18.11 8.21
CA PRO A 224 10.42 -17.17 8.74
C PRO A 224 11.08 -15.80 8.91
N LEU A 225 10.54 -14.78 8.24
CA LEU A 225 10.75 -13.39 8.62
C LEU A 225 9.96 -13.14 9.91
N VAL A 226 10.58 -13.53 11.03
CA VAL A 226 10.19 -13.08 12.37
C VAL A 226 10.67 -11.64 12.51
N GLY A 227 9.73 -10.70 12.63
CA GLY A 227 9.96 -9.29 12.91
C GLY A 227 8.68 -8.60 13.34
#